data_AF-X1V2X6-F1
#
_entry.id   AF-X1V2X6-F1
#
_cell.length_a   1.000
_cell.length_b   1.000
_cell.length_c   1.000
_cell.angle_alpha   90.00
_cell.angle_beta   90.00
_cell.angle_gamma   90.00
#
_symmetry.space_group_name_H-M   'P 1'
#
loop_
_entity.id
_entity.type
_entity.pdbx_description
1 polymer ?
#
loop_
_entity_poly.entity_id
_entity_poly.type
_entity_poly.pdbx_seq_one_letter_code
_entity_poly.pdbx_strand_id
1 'polypeptide(L)'
;EVKESGDIEVKESARKLLEPPPSTQEIVDKFLAAKRIKVRPATLKSYRDALRPFVRRFPTLPTKPEQVEEYLAPYGNETSTARVIYIVIRLLYGFAEKRGLLPFPDPMATVEKPSGKTKPPEHMTITQALA
;
A
#
# COMPACT_ATOMS: atom_id res chain seq x y z
N GLU A 1 51.35 -21.50 20.91
CA GLU A 1 50.52 -20.30 21.18
C GLU A 1 49.52 -20.15 20.04
N VAL A 2 48.21 -20.38 20.18
CA VAL A 2 47.21 -19.66 21.03
C VAL A 2 47.20 -18.18 20.60
N LYS A 3 46.15 -17.53 20.08
CA LYS A 3 44.70 -17.76 19.96
C LYS A 3 44.09 -16.61 19.12
N GLU A 4 42.91 -16.85 18.50
CA GLU A 4 41.68 -15.99 18.54
C GLU A 4 41.79 -14.54 17.98
N SER A 5 40.93 -14.03 17.09
CA SER A 5 39.46 -13.94 17.10
C SER A 5 38.97 -13.69 15.66
N GLY A 6 37.84 -14.20 15.16
CA GLY A 6 36.60 -14.55 15.85
C GLY A 6 35.63 -13.37 15.83
N ASP A 7 34.60 -13.47 14.96
CA ASP A 7 33.25 -12.97 15.21
C ASP A 7 32.90 -11.49 15.03
N ILE A 8 32.75 -11.02 13.78
CA ILE A 8 31.90 -9.84 13.51
C ILE A 8 31.12 -9.90 12.18
N GLU A 9 30.52 -11.03 11.78
CA GLU A 9 29.61 -10.99 10.61
C GLU A 9 28.44 -12.00 10.62
N VAL A 10 28.03 -12.49 11.80
CA VAL A 10 26.94 -13.48 11.88
C VAL A 10 25.76 -13.02 12.74
N LYS A 11 25.89 -11.91 13.49
CA LYS A 11 24.86 -11.47 14.45
C LYS A 11 23.73 -10.61 13.87
N GLU A 12 23.87 -10.04 12.68
CA GLU A 12 22.82 -9.20 12.09
C GLU A 12 21.71 -10.04 11.40
N SER A 13 22.09 -11.18 10.81
CA SER A 13 21.15 -12.06 10.10
C SER A 13 20.27 -12.90 11.01
N ALA A 14 20.72 -13.20 12.24
CA ALA A 14 19.99 -14.06 13.18
C ALA A 14 18.85 -13.34 13.92
N ARG A 15 18.86 -11.99 13.99
CA ARG A 15 17.79 -11.22 14.68
C ARG A 15 16.49 -11.13 13.86
N LYS A 16 16.53 -11.46 12.57
CA LYS A 16 15.35 -11.40 11.68
C LYS A 16 14.39 -12.59 11.80
N LEU A 17 14.78 -13.67 12.50
CA LEU A 17 14.06 -14.94 12.50
C LEU A 17 12.99 -15.08 13.60
N LEU A 18 12.85 -14.09 14.49
CA LEU A 18 11.92 -14.13 15.63
C LEU A 18 10.96 -12.93 15.70
N GLU A 19 11.01 -12.01 14.72
CA GLU A 19 10.02 -10.94 14.69
C GLU A 19 8.71 -11.49 14.12
N PRO A 20 7.57 -11.30 14.82
CA PRO A 20 6.28 -11.63 14.25
C PRO A 20 6.13 -10.92 12.89
N PRO A 21 5.46 -11.53 11.90
CA PRO A 21 5.28 -10.91 10.60
C PRO A 21 4.73 -9.49 10.80
N PRO A 22 5.35 -8.47 10.19
CA PRO A 22 4.99 -7.09 10.45
C PRO A 22 3.51 -6.88 10.14
N SER A 23 2.81 -6.28 11.10
CA SER A 23 1.39 -6.00 10.97
C SER A 23 1.15 -5.02 9.82
N THR A 24 -0.05 -5.06 9.23
CA THR A 24 -0.42 -4.10 8.18
C THR A 24 -0.26 -2.66 8.66
N GLN A 25 -0.60 -2.40 9.93
CA GLN A 25 -0.47 -1.08 10.54
C GLN A 25 0.99 -0.60 10.56
N GLU A 26 1.93 -1.45 10.99
CA GLU A 26 3.36 -1.10 11.02
C GLU A 26 3.92 -0.81 9.63
N ILE A 27 3.52 -1.60 8.62
CA ILE A 27 3.94 -1.38 7.23
C ILE A 27 3.38 -0.04 6.72
N VAL A 28 2.10 0.25 7.02
CA VAL A 28 1.46 1.53 6.67
C VAL A 28 2.14 2.71 7.36
N ASP A 29 2.49 2.60 8.64
CA ASP A 29 3.16 3.67 9.36
C ASP A 29 4.57 3.94 8.81
N LYS A 30 5.33 2.88 8.50
CA LYS A 30 6.63 2.98 7.82
C LYS A 30 6.48 3.61 6.43
N PHE A 31 5.45 3.25 5.68
CA PHE A 31 5.14 3.82 4.38
C PHE A 31 4.80 5.31 4.47
N LEU A 32 3.92 5.71 5.38
CA LEU A 32 3.52 7.10 5.57
C LEU A 32 4.70 7.95 6.06
N ALA A 33 5.53 7.44 6.97
CA ALA A 33 6.75 8.10 7.41
C ALA A 33 7.72 8.33 6.24
N ALA A 34 7.93 7.33 5.39
CA ALA A 34 8.78 7.46 4.21
C ALA A 34 8.20 8.41 3.15
N LYS A 35 6.87 8.50 3.02
CA LYS A 35 6.19 9.40 2.08
C LYS A 35 6.12 10.83 2.59
N ARG A 36 6.11 11.07 3.90
CA ARG A 36 6.02 12.42 4.50
C ARG A 36 7.05 13.42 3.95
N ILE A 37 8.24 12.94 3.59
CA ILE A 37 9.33 13.77 3.03
C ILE A 37 9.12 14.02 1.52
N LYS A 38 8.38 13.15 0.83
CA LYS A 38 8.29 13.11 -0.64
C LYS A 38 6.97 13.63 -1.21
N VAL A 39 5.91 13.75 -0.39
CA VAL A 39 4.57 14.12 -0.87
C VAL A 39 3.99 15.29 -0.09
N ARG A 40 3.06 16.01 -0.72
CA ARG A 40 2.33 17.12 -0.07
C ARG A 40 1.50 16.59 1.11
N PRO A 41 1.30 17.39 2.18
CA PRO A 41 0.50 16.99 3.34
C PRO A 41 -0.92 16.53 2.98
N ALA A 42 -1.55 17.19 2.00
CA ALA A 42 -2.86 16.81 1.50
C ALA A 42 -2.87 15.39 0.91
N THR A 43 -1.86 15.06 0.09
CA THR A 43 -1.70 13.71 -0.48
C THR A 43 -1.43 12.67 0.60
N LEU A 44 -0.62 13.01 1.61
CA LEU A 44 -0.35 12.12 2.74
C LEU A 44 -1.64 11.81 3.53
N LYS A 45 -2.49 12.81 3.73
CA LYS A 45 -3.81 12.64 4.34
C LYS A 45 -4.68 11.71 3.50
N SER A 46 -4.77 11.93 2.18
CA SER A 46 -5.52 11.05 1.28
C SER A 46 -5.02 9.60 1.32
N TYR A 47 -3.70 9.38 1.43
CA TYR A 47 -3.15 8.03 1.58
C TYR A 47 -3.55 7.39 2.90
N ARG A 48 -3.50 8.15 4.00
CA ARG A 48 -3.95 7.67 5.31
C ARG A 48 -5.43 7.30 5.30
N ASP A 49 -6.27 8.16 4.71
CA ASP A 49 -7.71 7.94 4.63
C ASP A 49 -8.04 6.72 3.75
N ALA A 50 -7.32 6.51 2.66
CA ALA A 50 -7.46 5.33 1.79
C ALA A 50 -6.99 4.02 2.45
N LEU A 51 -5.91 4.06 3.24
CA LEU A 51 -5.34 2.88 3.89
C LEU A 51 -6.05 2.50 5.20
N ARG A 52 -6.69 3.44 5.88
CA ARG A 52 -7.40 3.19 7.15
C ARG A 52 -8.41 2.03 7.09
N PRO A 53 -9.35 1.96 6.12
CA PRO A 53 -10.26 0.83 6.00
C PRO A 53 -9.54 -0.48 5.68
N PHE A 54 -8.45 -0.41 4.91
CA PHE A 54 -7.64 -1.58 4.56
C PHE A 54 -6.98 -2.20 5.80
N VAL A 55 -6.34 -1.38 6.65
CA VAL A 55 -5.72 -1.88 7.89
C VAL A 55 -6.75 -2.48 8.85
N ARG A 56 -7.93 -1.85 8.94
CA ARG A 56 -9.00 -2.35 9.81
C ARG A 56 -9.53 -3.71 9.33
N ARG A 57 -9.59 -3.92 8.01
CA ARG A 57 -10.05 -5.18 7.41
C ARG A 57 -8.99 -6.28 7.49
N PHE A 58 -7.72 -5.92 7.28
CA PHE A 58 -6.61 -6.85 7.24
C PHE A 58 -5.54 -6.45 8.27
N PRO A 59 -5.60 -6.97 9.50
CA PRO A 59 -4.57 -6.71 10.52
C PRO A 59 -3.19 -7.25 10.11
N THR A 60 -3.18 -8.31 9.31
CA THR A 60 -2.00 -8.86 8.64
C THR A 60 -2.14 -8.67 7.14
N LEU A 61 -1.04 -8.33 6.46
CA LEU A 61 -1.07 -7.97 5.05
C LEU A 61 -1.55 -9.17 4.21
N PRO A 62 -2.58 -9.00 3.34
CA PRO A 62 -3.05 -10.11 2.52
C PRO A 62 -1.93 -10.57 1.59
N THR A 63 -1.74 -11.88 1.53
CA THR A 63 -0.66 -12.53 0.76
C THR A 63 -1.14 -13.01 -0.60
N LYS A 64 -2.46 -13.11 -0.77
CA LYS A 64 -3.13 -13.65 -1.93
C LYS A 64 -3.78 -12.51 -2.74
N PRO A 65 -3.65 -12.51 -4.08
CA PRO A 65 -4.28 -11.50 -4.93
C PRO A 65 -5.80 -11.48 -4.78
N GLU A 66 -6.44 -12.64 -4.59
CA GLU A 66 -7.88 -12.78 -4.47
C GLU A 66 -8.45 -12.01 -3.27
N GLN A 67 -7.69 -11.94 -2.15
CA GLN A 67 -8.10 -11.17 -0.97
C GLN A 67 -8.11 -9.67 -1.23
N VAL A 68 -7.19 -9.20 -2.08
CA VAL A 68 -7.09 -7.80 -2.45
C VAL A 68 -8.18 -7.44 -3.47
N GLU A 69 -8.46 -8.33 -4.41
CA GLU A 69 -9.58 -8.20 -5.36
C GLU A 69 -10.93 -8.16 -4.64
N GLU A 70 -11.15 -9.05 -3.68
CA GLU A 70 -12.36 -9.05 -2.85
C GLU A 70 -12.53 -7.72 -2.09
N TYR A 71 -11.42 -7.16 -1.58
CA TYR A 71 -11.44 -5.86 -0.93
C TYR A 71 -11.74 -4.71 -1.91
N LEU A 72 -11.28 -4.80 -3.16
CA LEU A 72 -11.47 -3.77 -4.16
C LEU A 72 -12.85 -3.86 -4.85
N ALA A 73 -13.49 -5.03 -4.87
CA ALA A 73 -14.75 -5.28 -5.55
C ALA A 73 -15.87 -4.28 -5.17
N PRO A 74 -16.09 -3.91 -3.89
CA PRO A 74 -17.11 -2.94 -3.50
C PRO A 74 -16.90 -1.53 -4.08
N TYR A 75 -15.65 -1.17 -4.41
CA TYR A 75 -15.31 0.15 -4.92
C TYR A 75 -15.49 0.27 -6.44
N GLY A 76 -15.68 -0.84 -7.16
CA GLY A 76 -15.69 -0.89 -8.63
C GLY A 76 -16.70 0.05 -9.32
N ASN A 77 -17.76 0.44 -8.62
CA ASN A 77 -18.79 1.36 -9.14
C ASN A 77 -18.35 2.84 -9.13
N GLU A 78 -17.34 3.19 -8.33
CA GLU A 78 -16.84 4.57 -8.19
C GLU A 78 -15.39 4.68 -8.70
N THR A 79 -15.24 5.03 -9.97
CA THR A 79 -13.98 5.01 -10.72
C THR A 79 -12.84 5.79 -10.05
N SER A 80 -13.12 6.95 -9.47
CA SER A 80 -12.12 7.81 -8.83
C SER A 80 -11.62 7.21 -7.52
N THR A 81 -12.53 6.82 -6.64
CA THR A 81 -12.23 6.31 -5.30
C THR A 81 -11.55 4.93 -5.39
N ALA A 82 -12.06 4.03 -6.23
CA ALA A 82 -11.42 2.74 -6.50
C ALA A 82 -9.99 2.88 -7.02
N ARG A 83 -9.77 3.81 -7.96
CA ARG A 83 -8.46 4.04 -8.54
C ARG A 83 -7.47 4.58 -7.53
N VAL A 84 -7.90 5.51 -6.65
CA VAL A 84 -7.04 6.01 -5.57
C VAL A 84 -6.67 4.87 -4.62
N ILE A 85 -7.65 4.10 -4.15
CA ILE A 85 -7.43 2.97 -3.24
C ILE A 85 -6.46 1.95 -3.87
N TYR A 86 -6.71 1.53 -5.12
CA TYR A 86 -5.84 0.61 -5.87
C TYR A 86 -4.40 1.13 -5.96
N ILE A 87 -4.22 2.40 -6.35
CA ILE A 87 -2.89 3.01 -6.49
C ILE A 87 -2.17 3.05 -5.13
N VAL A 88 -2.86 3.45 -4.07
CA VAL A 88 -2.26 3.57 -2.74
C VAL A 88 -1.87 2.20 -2.18
N ILE A 89 -2.72 1.18 -2.35
CA ILE A 89 -2.40 -0.20 -1.96
C ILE A 89 -1.20 -0.70 -2.77
N ARG A 90 -1.17 -0.51 -4.09
CA ARG A 90 -0.03 -0.91 -4.93
C ARG A 90 1.27 -0.23 -4.51
N LEU A 91 1.22 1.06 -4.14
CA LEU A 91 2.38 1.78 -3.62
C LEU A 91 2.85 1.27 -2.26
N LEU A 92 1.92 0.83 -1.41
CA LEU A 92 2.24 0.21 -0.12
C LEU A 92 2.98 -1.11 -0.34
N TYR A 93 2.45 -2.00 -1.18
CA TYR A 93 3.08 -3.28 -1.49
C TYR A 93 4.45 -3.12 -2.15
N GLY A 94 4.56 -2.26 -3.17
CA GLY A 94 5.86 -1.97 -3.79
C GLY A 94 6.86 -1.28 -2.85
N PHE A 95 6.40 -0.57 -1.81
CA PHE A 95 7.27 -0.08 -0.75
C PHE A 95 7.73 -1.20 0.18
N ALA A 96 6.82 -2.09 0.57
CA ALA A 96 7.10 -3.21 1.45
C ALA A 96 8.08 -4.21 0.78
N GLU A 97 7.89 -4.51 -0.50
CA GLU A 97 8.78 -5.35 -1.31
C GLU A 97 10.20 -4.76 -1.36
N LYS A 98 10.34 -3.48 -1.75
CA LYS A 98 11.65 -2.79 -1.82
C LYS A 98 12.39 -2.72 -0.50
N ARG A 99 11.69 -2.82 0.62
CA ARG A 99 12.26 -2.80 1.97
C ARG A 99 12.46 -4.21 2.54
N GLY A 100 12.12 -5.27 1.80
CA GLY A 100 12.16 -6.65 2.28
C GLY A 100 11.25 -6.89 3.48
N LEU A 101 10.14 -6.16 3.56
CA LEU A 101 9.12 -6.29 4.62
C LEU A 101 8.06 -7.34 4.26
N LEU A 102 7.98 -7.73 2.99
CA LEU A 102 7.12 -8.82 2.56
C LEU A 102 7.90 -10.15 2.63
N PRO A 103 7.37 -11.16 3.34
CA PRO A 103 7.91 -12.52 3.28
C PRO A 103 7.47 -13.27 1.99
N PHE A 104 6.65 -12.64 1.15
CA PHE A 104 6.06 -13.22 -0.07
C PHE A 104 6.18 -12.23 -1.25
N PRO A 105 6.13 -12.72 -2.50
CA PRO A 105 6.10 -11.87 -3.69
C PRO A 105 4.87 -10.96 -3.72
N ASP A 106 4.99 -9.76 -4.32
CA ASP A 106 3.91 -8.76 -4.36
C ASP A 106 2.62 -9.30 -5.01
N PRO A 107 1.51 -9.53 -4.25
CA PRO A 107 0.25 -10.00 -4.82
C PRO A 107 -0.41 -8.96 -5.72
N MET A 108 -0.13 -7.66 -5.53
CA MET A 108 -0.66 -6.59 -6.37
C MET A 108 -0.04 -6.53 -7.77
N ALA A 109 1.03 -7.30 -8.03
CA ALA A 109 1.59 -7.44 -9.37
C ALA A 109 0.61 -8.14 -10.33
N THR A 110 -0.24 -9.03 -9.81
CA THR A 110 -1.20 -9.82 -10.59
C THR A 110 -2.61 -9.21 -10.59
N VAL A 111 -2.95 -8.36 -9.61
CA VAL A 111 -4.28 -7.75 -9.47
C VAL A 111 -4.57 -6.78 -10.62
N GLU A 112 -5.68 -7.03 -11.31
CA GLU A 112 -6.14 -6.15 -12.39
C GLU A 112 -6.46 -4.75 -11.89
N LYS A 113 -6.06 -3.75 -12.68
CA LYS A 113 -6.34 -2.35 -12.38
C LYS A 113 -7.84 -2.08 -12.60
N PRO A 114 -8.54 -1.38 -11.69
CA PRO A 114 -9.92 -1.00 -11.92
C PRO A 114 -10.04 -0.12 -13.17
N SER A 115 -10.75 -0.63 -14.18
CA SER A 115 -11.09 0.06 -15.41
C SER A 115 -12.50 0.63 -15.29
N GLY A 116 -12.64 1.75 -14.58
CA GLY A 116 -13.92 2.45 -14.55
C GLY A 116 -14.06 3.37 -15.75
N LYS A 117 -15.25 3.42 -16.34
CA LYS A 117 -15.62 4.46 -17.31
C LYS A 117 -15.49 5.80 -16.58
N THR A 118 -14.58 6.67 -17.01
CA THR A 118 -14.58 8.07 -16.57
C THR A 118 -15.90 8.66 -17.05
N LYS A 119 -16.85 8.94 -16.14
CA LYS A 119 -17.98 9.80 -16.50
C LYS A 119 -17.35 11.10 -17.01
N PRO A 120 -17.66 11.53 -18.25
CA PRO A 120 -17.17 12.82 -18.72
C PRO A 120 -17.62 13.87 -17.69
N PRO A 121 -16.73 14.79 -17.28
CA PRO A 121 -17.16 15.90 -16.45
C PRO A 121 -18.35 16.55 -17.14
N GLU A 122 -19.46 16.66 -16.42
CA GLU A 122 -20.66 17.34 -16.88
C GLU A 122 -20.31 18.83 -16.94
N HIS A 123 -19.72 19.25 -18.05
CA HIS A 123 -19.42 20.64 -18.30
C HIS A 123 -20.76 21.35 -18.42
N MET A 124 -21.00 22.30 -17.52
CA MET A 124 -22.10 23.25 -17.62
C MET A 124 -22.02 23.90 -19.01
N THR A 125 -22.95 23.54 -19.90
CA THR A 125 -23.00 24.12 -21.23
C THR A 125 -23.35 25.60 -21.08
N ILE A 126 -22.78 26.46 -21.92
CA ILE A 126 -23.00 27.93 -21.88
C ILE A 126 -24.50 28.27 -21.84
N THR A 127 -25.35 27.42 -22.43
CA THR A 127 -26.81 27.52 -22.40
C THR A 127 -27.44 27.49 -21.00
N GLN A 128 -26.81 26.83 -20.01
CA GLN A 128 -27.27 26.81 -18.61
C GLN A 128 -26.78 28.01 -17.79
N ALA A 129 -25.77 28.75 -18.26
CA ALA A 129 -25.22 29.92 -17.55
C ALA A 129 -25.89 31.24 -17.93
N LEU A 130 -26.78 31.23 -18.93
CA LEU A 130 -27.49 32.40 -19.46
C LEU A 130 -29.00 32.42 -19.10
N ALA A 131 -29.44 31.54 -18.19
CA ALA A 131 -30.82 31.47 -17.70
C ALA A 131 -30.98 32.20 -16.35
#